data_AF-A0A966NWF7-F1
#
_entry.id   AF-A0A966NWF7-F1
#
_cell.length_a   1.000
_cell.length_b   1.000
_cell.length_c   1.000
_cell.angle_alpha   90.00
_cell.angle_beta   90.00
_cell.angle_gamma   90.00
#
_symmetry.space_group_name_H-M   'P 1'
#
loop_
_entity.id
_entity.type
_entity.pdbx_description
1 polymer ?
#
loop_
_entity_poly.entity_id
_entity_poly.type
_entity_poly.pdbx_seq_one_letter_code
_entity_poly.pdbx_strand_id
1 'polypeptide(L)' 'GDRLSSKEWKEVGSPKINDVARKKVKEILDNHYPDHILESVDANIRTYLDIRLAREKMVHPNKMVSA' A
#
# COMPACT_ATOMS: atom_id res chain seq x y z
N GLY A 1 8.09 -9.00 -11.29
CA GLY A 1 7.79 -8.36 -12.58
C GLY A 1 7.16 -9.40 -13.50
N ASP A 2 6.34 -8.96 -14.44
CA ASP A 2 5.75 -9.83 -15.46
C ASP A 2 6.87 -10.41 -16.36
N ARG A 3 6.77 -11.72 -16.65
CA ARG A 3 7.73 -12.49 -17.46
C ARG A 3 7.04 -13.25 -18.60
N LEU A 4 5.79 -12.87 -18.94
CA LEU A 4 5.07 -13.41 -20.08
C LEU A 4 5.81 -13.15 -21.39
N SER A 5 5.72 -14.10 -22.32
CA SER A 5 6.14 -13.88 -23.71
C SER A 5 5.23 -12.86 -24.41
N SER A 6 5.66 -12.34 -25.55
CA SER A 6 4.87 -11.37 -26.35
C SER A 6 3.48 -11.92 -26.73
N LYS A 7 3.38 -13.23 -26.99
CA LYS A 7 2.10 -13.89 -27.29
C LYS A 7 1.20 -13.93 -26.06
N GLU A 8 1.69 -14.44 -24.93
CA GLU A 8 0.90 -14.55 -23.70
C GLU A 8 0.48 -13.17 -23.17
N TRP A 9 1.34 -12.15 -23.28
CA TRP A 9 0.99 -10.77 -22.92
C TRP A 9 -0.17 -10.22 -23.77
N LYS A 10 -0.23 -10.55 -25.06
CA LYS A 10 -1.37 -10.21 -25.92
C LYS A 10 -2.63 -10.97 -25.54
N GLU A 11 -2.52 -12.24 -25.19
CA GLU A 11 -3.66 -13.08 -24.78
C GLU A 11 -4.30 -12.57 -23.48
N VAL A 12 -3.52 -12.00 -22.56
CA VAL A 12 -4.04 -11.36 -21.33
C VAL A 12 -4.51 -9.91 -21.54
N GLY A 13 -4.66 -9.47 -22.80
CA GLY A 13 -5.24 -8.17 -23.15
C GLY A 13 -4.26 -7.01 -23.16
N SER A 14 -2.95 -7.29 -23.26
CA SER A 14 -1.91 -6.27 -23.41
C SER A 14 -1.92 -5.17 -22.34
N PRO A 15 -1.92 -5.53 -21.04
CA PRO A 15 -2.04 -4.55 -19.97
C PRO A 15 -0.89 -3.55 -19.99
N LYS A 16 -1.21 -2.27 -19.83
CA LYS A 16 -0.21 -1.21 -19.70
C LYS A 16 0.50 -1.33 -18.36
N ILE A 17 1.82 -1.15 -18.35
CA ILE A 17 2.64 -1.29 -17.13
C ILE A 17 2.17 -0.38 -15.98
N ASN A 18 1.68 0.83 -16.30
CA ASN A 18 1.15 1.75 -15.29
C ASN A 18 -0.13 1.24 -14.62
N ASP A 19 -0.97 0.51 -15.34
CA ASP A 19 -2.20 -0.06 -14.78
C ASP A 19 -1.88 -1.23 -13.87
N VAL A 20 -0.92 -2.08 -14.26
CA VAL A 20 -0.39 -3.16 -13.43
C VAL A 20 0.23 -2.60 -12.13
N ALA A 21 1.05 -1.55 -12.25
CA ALA A 21 1.67 -0.90 -11.10
C ALA A 21 0.62 -0.31 -10.14
N ARG A 22 -0.35 0.45 -10.67
CA ARG A 22 -1.45 1.01 -9.85
C ARG A 22 -2.25 -0.06 -9.13
N LYS A 23 -2.59 -1.15 -9.83
CA LYS A 23 -3.30 -2.28 -9.22
C LYS A 23 -2.50 -2.87 -8.06
N LYS A 24 -1.18 -3.08 -8.25
CA LYS A 24 -0.34 -3.66 -7.19
C LYS A 24 -0.16 -2.73 -6.00
N VAL A 25 0.00 -1.42 -6.24
CA VAL A 25 0.06 -0.42 -5.16
C VAL A 25 -1.22 -0.46 -4.33
N LYS A 26 -2.38 -0.45 -4.98
CA LYS A 26 -3.67 -0.54 -4.28
C LYS A 26 -3.76 -1.82 -3.44
N GLU A 27 -3.43 -2.97 -4.02
CA GLU A 27 -3.44 -4.26 -3.32
C GLU A 27 -2.53 -4.27 -2.08
N ILE A 28 -1.32 -3.69 -2.18
CA ILE A 28 -0.39 -3.63 -1.05
C ILE A 28 -0.95 -2.73 0.05
N LEU A 29 -1.35 -1.51 -0.29
CA LEU A 29 -1.85 -0.53 0.68
C LEU A 29 -3.16 -0.96 1.35
N ASP A 30 -4.01 -1.73 0.66
CA ASP A 30 -5.26 -2.24 1.22
C ASP A 30 -5.05 -3.38 2.24
N ASN A 31 -3.93 -4.11 2.17
CA ASN A 31 -3.74 -5.36 2.92
C ASN A 31 -2.55 -5.35 3.89
N HIS A 32 -1.58 -4.45 3.73
CA HIS A 32 -0.35 -4.45 4.54
C HIS A 32 -0.27 -3.19 5.40
N TYR A 33 -0.52 -3.38 6.71
CA TYR A 33 -0.50 -2.33 7.71
C TYR A 33 0.67 -2.58 8.69
N PRO A 34 1.66 -1.67 8.78
CA PRO A 34 2.80 -1.87 9.68
C PRO A 34 2.37 -1.86 11.16
N ASP A 35 2.84 -2.82 11.95
CA ASP A 35 2.56 -2.91 13.39
C ASP A 35 3.81 -3.03 14.28
N HIS A 36 5.01 -3.06 13.67
CA HIS A 36 6.28 -3.21 14.37
C HIS A 36 6.77 -1.96 15.10
N ILE A 37 6.13 -0.80 14.87
CA ILE A 37 6.45 0.47 15.55
C ILE A 37 5.29 0.82 16.50
N LEU A 38 5.64 1.10 17.76
CA LEU A 38 4.68 1.57 18.75
C LEU A 38 4.02 2.89 18.30
N GLU A 39 2.73 3.07 18.61
CA GLU A 39 1.98 4.27 18.22
C GLU A 39 2.57 5.56 18.79
N SER A 40 3.09 5.51 20.03
CA SER A 40 3.76 6.64 20.67
C SER A 40 5.04 7.08 19.95
N VAL A 41 5.77 6.13 19.34
CA VAL A 41 6.98 6.42 18.58
C VAL A 41 6.61 7.07 17.24
N ASP A 42 5.62 6.54 16.52
CA ASP A 42 5.12 7.17 15.28
C ASP A 42 4.58 8.58 15.53
N ALA A 43 3.84 8.77 16.63
CA ALA A 43 3.35 10.08 17.04
C ALA A 43 4.48 11.07 17.30
N ASN A 44 5.54 10.65 18.01
CA ASN A 44 6.72 11.49 18.25
C ASN A 44 7.42 11.88 16.93
N ILE A 45 7.63 10.92 16.02
CA ILE A 45 8.25 11.15 14.71
C ILE A 45 7.49 12.23 13.92
N ARG A 46 6.15 12.15 13.92
CA ARG A 46 5.28 13.11 13.22
C ARG A 46 5.33 14.53 13.79
N THR A 47 5.87 14.75 14.99
CA THR A 47 5.99 16.11 15.56
C THR A 47 7.09 16.93 14.89
N TYR A 48 8.10 16.28 14.31
CA TYR A 48 9.28 16.96 13.73
C TYR A 48 9.51 16.66 12.25
N LEU A 49 8.71 15.79 11.63
CA LEU A 49 8.72 15.53 10.18
C LEU A 49 7.38 15.91 9.55
N ASP A 50 7.41 16.52 8.35
CA ASP A 50 6.21 16.83 7.56
C ASP A 50 5.62 15.57 6.90
N ILE A 51 5.08 14.68 7.72
CA ILE A 51 4.46 13.43 7.25
C ILE A 51 3.01 13.71 6.86
N ARG A 52 2.77 13.78 5.54
CA ARG A 52 1.45 14.05 4.95
C ARG A 52 0.54 12.82 4.87
N LEU A 53 1.05 11.63 5.20
CA LEU A 53 0.26 10.39 5.23
C LEU A 53 -0.53 10.30 6.54
N ALA A 54 -1.85 10.39 6.45
CA ALA A 54 -2.77 10.28 7.60
C ALA A 54 -2.60 8.93 8.34
N ARG A 55 -2.67 8.94 9.68
CA ARG A 55 -2.40 7.75 10.51
C ARG A 55 -3.41 6.64 10.25
N GLU A 56 -4.67 7.01 10.03
CA GLU A 56 -5.80 6.13 9.78
C GLU A 56 -5.62 5.29 8.50
N LYS A 57 -4.79 5.77 7.57
CA LYS A 57 -4.43 5.03 6.34
C LYS A 57 -3.35 3.98 6.57
N MET A 58 -2.72 3.96 7.74
CA MET A 58 -1.65 3.03 8.11
C MET A 58 -2.10 1.97 9.11
N VAL A 59 -3.33 2.05 9.63
CA VAL A 59 -3.92 1.07 10.54
C VAL A 59 -4.98 0.25 9.84
N HIS A 60 -5.01 -1.05 10.15
CA HIS A 60 -6.02 -1.95 9.63
C HIS A 60 -7.41 -1.51 10.12
N PRO A 61 -8.47 -1.52 9.28
CA PRO A 61 -9.80 -1.03 9.63
C PRO A 61 -10.36 -1.62 10.94
N ASN A 62 -10.12 -2.91 11.19
CA ASN A 62 -10.56 -3.58 12.43
C ASN A 62 -9.91 -3.05 13.73
N LYS A 63 -8.76 -2.37 13.67
CA LYS A 63 -8.13 -1.78 14.87
C LYS A 63 -8.71 -0.42 15.23
N MET A 64 -9.48 0.22 14.35
CA MET A 64 -10.09 1.52 14.59
C MET A 64 -11.43 1.45 15.33
N VAL A 65 -12.04 0.26 15.43
CA VAL A 65 -13.39 0.06 15.99
C VAL A 65 -13.38 -0.33 17.48
N SER A 66 -12.21 -0.46 18.09
CA SER A 66 -12.02 -0.94 19.46
C SER A 66 -11.45 0.12 20.42
N ALA A 67 -11.52 1.39 20.06
CA ALA A 67 -11.07 2.53 20.88
C ALA A 67 -12.27 3.32 21.43
#